data_AF-A0A6G0W112-F1
#
_entry.id   AF-A0A6G0W112-F1
#
_cell.length_a   1.000
_cell.length_b   1.000
_cell.length_c   1.000
_cell.angle_alpha   90.00
_cell.angle_beta   90.00
_cell.angle_gamma   90.00
#
_symmetry.space_group_name_H-M   'P 1'
#
loop_
_entity.id
_entity.type
_entity.pdbx_description
1 polymer ?
#
loop_
_entity_poly.entity_id
_entity_poly.type
_entity_poly.pdbx_seq_one_letter_code
_entity_poly.pdbx_strand_id
1 'polypeptide(L)'
;YLSSFINHYSYFHFNKIKIDSEFPSAKTLLTNKNNIDLDTITLCLKDYFEAFNETLKIIYIIKILPISTASNERFFSSLERVKTYLRTTIGNNRLNDLIVIAVEKEEASSNDLQEAVNAFAHIKTRRYPLI
;
A
#
# COMPACT_ATOMS: atom_id res chain seq x y z
N TYR A 1 10.08 -20.48 8.60
CA TYR A 1 9.21 -19.52 7.90
C TYR A 1 9.31 -18.11 8.46
N LEU A 2 9.11 -17.87 9.77
CA LEU A 2 9.24 -16.53 10.36
C LEU A 2 10.61 -15.88 10.15
N SER A 3 11.69 -16.63 10.33
CA SER A 3 13.06 -16.15 10.10
C SER A 3 13.30 -15.71 8.64
N SER A 4 12.74 -16.45 7.67
CA SER A 4 12.80 -16.11 6.26
C SER A 4 12.02 -14.84 5.96
N PHE A 5 10.82 -14.70 6.52
CA PHE A 5 9.99 -13.49 6.40
C PHE A 5 10.68 -12.26 6.99
N ILE A 6 11.21 -12.35 8.21
CA ILE A 6 11.92 -11.24 8.88
C ILE A 6 13.15 -10.83 8.07
N ASN A 7 13.88 -11.78 7.49
CA ASN A 7 15.03 -11.47 6.64
C ASN A 7 14.60 -10.80 5.33
N HIS A 8 13.54 -11.29 4.68
CA HIS A 8 13.00 -10.71 3.46
C HIS A 8 12.51 -9.26 3.67
N TYR A 9 11.88 -9.00 4.83
CA TYR A 9 11.39 -7.68 5.23
C TYR A 9 12.33 -6.96 6.20
N SER A 10 13.64 -7.21 6.11
CA SER A 10 14.66 -6.65 7.03
C SER A 10 14.69 -5.12 7.06
N TYR A 11 14.22 -4.46 5.99
CA TYR A 11 14.02 -3.01 5.92
C TYR A 11 13.14 -2.45 7.05
N PHE A 12 12.17 -3.22 7.55
CA PHE A 12 11.25 -2.77 8.61
C PHE A 12 11.85 -2.86 10.02
N HIS A 13 13.09 -3.33 10.17
CA HIS A 13 13.84 -3.36 11.44
C HIS A 13 13.09 -4.02 12.61
N PHE A 14 12.62 -5.26 12.40
CA PHE A 14 11.91 -6.01 13.43
C PHE A 14 12.77 -6.37 14.64
N ASN A 15 12.21 -6.23 15.84
CA ASN A 15 12.85 -6.71 17.06
C ASN A 15 12.48 -8.17 17.35
N LYS A 16 13.38 -9.08 16.99
CA LYS A 16 13.17 -10.53 17.09
C LYS A 16 12.92 -11.01 18.52
N ILE A 17 13.60 -10.41 19.51
CA ILE A 17 13.46 -10.76 20.93
C ILE A 17 12.05 -10.42 21.42
N LYS A 18 11.53 -9.25 21.04
CA LYS A 18 10.16 -8.85 21.36
C LYS A 18 9.15 -9.78 20.71
N ILE A 19 9.30 -10.05 19.41
CA ILE A 19 8.41 -10.97 18.67
C ILE A 19 8.31 -12.33 19.35
N ASP A 20 9.44 -12.92 19.75
CA ASP A 20 9.47 -14.23 20.39
C ASP A 20 8.73 -14.24 21.74
N SER A 21 8.66 -13.10 22.43
CA SER A 21 7.90 -12.92 23.68
C SER A 21 6.42 -12.54 23.48
N GLU A 22 6.14 -11.77 22.42
CA GLU A 22 4.80 -11.25 22.11
C GLU A 22 3.90 -12.33 21.52
N PHE A 23 4.44 -13.18 20.63
CA PHE A 23 3.65 -14.19 19.91
C PHE A 23 2.99 -15.23 20.83
N PRO A 24 3.67 -15.82 21.84
CA PRO A 24 3.02 -16.72 22.78
C PRO A 24 1.88 -16.03 23.54
N SER A 25 2.13 -14.81 24.00
CA SER A 25 1.15 -13.99 24.73
C SER A 25 -0.07 -13.67 23.87
N ALA A 26 0.14 -13.22 22.62
CA ALA A 26 -0.93 -12.97 21.66
C ALA A 26 -1.72 -14.25 21.35
N LYS A 27 -1.04 -15.39 21.20
CA LYS A 27 -1.68 -16.68 20.96
C LYS A 27 -2.61 -17.09 22.12
N THR A 28 -2.15 -16.94 23.37
CA THR A 28 -2.97 -17.27 24.55
C THR A 28 -4.22 -16.38 24.65
N LEU A 29 -4.10 -15.10 24.29
CA LEU A 29 -5.22 -14.17 24.26
C LEU A 29 -6.26 -14.55 23.20
N LEU A 30 -5.80 -15.05 22.05
CA LEU A 30 -6.65 -15.41 20.91
C LEU A 30 -7.30 -16.79 21.03
N THR A 31 -6.68 -17.76 21.72
CA THR A 31 -7.25 -19.12 21.90
C THR A 31 -8.60 -19.15 22.62
N ASN A 32 -8.95 -18.09 23.36
CA ASN A 32 -10.25 -17.98 24.02
C ASN A 32 -11.38 -17.45 23.10
N LYS A 33 -11.10 -17.10 21.84
CA LYS A 33 -12.10 -16.56 20.91
C LYS A 33 -12.46 -17.58 19.83
N ASN A 34 -13.77 -17.84 19.68
CA ASN A 34 -14.32 -18.87 18.79
C ASN A 34 -14.35 -18.49 17.30
N ASN A 35 -14.18 -17.21 16.96
CA ASN A 35 -14.17 -16.75 15.56
C ASN A 35 -12.97 -15.83 15.35
N ILE A 36 -11.98 -16.32 14.61
CA ILE A 36 -10.67 -15.69 14.48
C ILE A 36 -10.53 -15.18 13.04
N ASP A 37 -10.94 -13.94 12.83
CA ASP A 37 -10.62 -13.21 11.61
C ASP A 37 -9.43 -12.27 11.83
N LEU A 38 -8.69 -11.96 10.76
CA LEU A 38 -7.51 -11.11 10.81
C LEU A 38 -7.85 -9.69 11.30
N ASP A 39 -9.04 -9.17 10.97
CA ASP A 39 -9.50 -7.88 11.47
C ASP A 39 -9.81 -7.94 12.97
N THR A 40 -10.43 -9.03 13.42
CA THR A 40 -10.74 -9.24 14.83
C THR A 40 -9.47 -9.38 15.67
N ILE A 41 -8.46 -10.09 15.16
CA ILE A 41 -7.14 -10.18 15.79
C ILE A 41 -6.49 -8.79 15.87
N THR A 42 -6.51 -8.04 14.77
CA THR A 42 -5.89 -6.71 14.70
C THR A 42 -6.53 -5.76 15.71
N LEU A 43 -7.87 -5.74 15.80
CA LEU A 43 -8.59 -4.92 16.78
C LEU A 43 -8.23 -5.31 18.22
N CYS A 44 -8.18 -6.60 18.51
CA CYS A 44 -7.92 -7.08 19.86
C CYS A 44 -6.49 -6.78 20.34
N LEU A 45 -5.51 -6.82 19.45
CA LEU A 45 -4.12 -6.50 19.76
C LEU A 45 -3.85 -4.99 19.78
N LYS A 46 -4.63 -4.20 19.02
CA LYS A 46 -4.57 -2.73 19.05
C LYS A 46 -4.86 -2.16 20.44
N ASP A 47 -5.79 -2.76 21.18
CA ASP A 47 -6.12 -2.36 22.56
C ASP A 47 -4.90 -2.44 23.51
N TYR A 48 -3.90 -3.25 23.13
CA TYR A 48 -2.67 -3.46 23.86
C TYR A 48 -1.45 -3.11 22.99
N PHE A 49 -1.50 -1.97 22.29
CA PHE A 49 -0.48 -1.55 21.33
C PHE A 49 0.95 -1.59 21.89
N GLU A 50 1.17 -1.15 23.13
CA GLU A 50 2.48 -1.16 23.78
C GLU A 50 3.04 -2.56 24.02
N ALA A 51 2.15 -3.55 24.22
CA ALA A 51 2.53 -4.92 24.50
C ALA A 51 2.73 -5.78 23.25
N PHE A 52 2.18 -5.39 22.09
CA PHE A 52 2.20 -6.19 20.86
C PHE A 52 2.66 -5.41 19.63
N ASN A 53 3.58 -4.45 19.81
CA ASN A 53 3.91 -3.51 18.75
C ASN A 53 4.56 -4.18 17.53
N GLU A 54 5.43 -5.18 17.72
CA GLU A 54 6.11 -5.87 16.63
C GLU A 54 5.16 -6.85 15.94
N THR A 55 4.32 -7.51 16.74
CA THR A 55 3.27 -8.39 16.24
C THR A 55 2.28 -7.63 15.36
N LEU A 56 1.86 -6.43 15.78
CA LEU A 56 0.97 -5.57 14.99
C LEU A 56 1.63 -5.13 13.68
N LYS A 57 2.92 -4.75 13.70
CA LYS A 57 3.65 -4.41 12.46
C LYS A 57 3.61 -5.55 11.44
N ILE A 58 3.86 -6.79 11.88
CA ILE A 58 3.81 -7.96 11.01
C ILE A 58 2.41 -8.18 10.46
N ILE A 59 1.38 -8.08 11.30
CA ILE A 59 -0.02 -8.21 10.88
C ILE A 59 -0.39 -7.15 9.84
N TYR A 60 0.02 -5.89 10.03
CA TYR A 60 -0.23 -4.84 9.04
C TYR A 60 0.44 -5.13 7.70
N ILE A 61 1.68 -5.61 7.71
CA ILE A 61 2.36 -5.98 6.46
C ILE A 61 1.59 -7.10 5.76
N ILE A 62 1.16 -8.13 6.49
CA ILE A 62 0.33 -9.21 5.93
C ILE A 62 -0.98 -8.67 5.34
N LYS A 63 -1.61 -7.69 5.99
CA LYS A 63 -2.84 -7.05 5.48
C LYS A 63 -2.64 -6.22 4.21
N ILE A 64 -1.46 -5.63 4.05
CA ILE A 64 -1.11 -4.81 2.88
C ILE A 64 -0.63 -5.70 1.73
N LEU A 65 -0.09 -6.88 2.03
CA LEU A 65 0.32 -7.81 0.98
C LEU A 65 -0.91 -8.18 0.13
N PRO A 66 -0.80 -8.07 -1.20
CA PRO A 66 -1.90 -8.44 -2.08
C PRO A 66 -2.15 -9.94 -1.93
N ILE A 67 -3.20 -10.30 -1.19
CA ILE A 67 -3.69 -11.68 -1.06
C ILE A 67 -4.25 -12.18 -2.40
N SER A 68 -4.66 -11.27 -3.29
CA SER A 68 -5.17 -11.59 -4.63
C SER A 68 -4.29 -11.01 -5.74
N THR A 69 -4.14 -11.78 -6.82
CA THR A 69 -3.50 -11.31 -8.06
C THR A 69 -4.33 -10.23 -8.76
N ALA A 70 -5.64 -10.16 -8.47
CA ALA A 70 -6.58 -9.24 -9.10
C ALA A 70 -6.18 -7.76 -8.96
N SER A 71 -5.66 -7.33 -7.80
CA SER A 71 -5.18 -5.94 -7.64
C SER A 71 -4.00 -5.63 -8.55
N ASN A 72 -3.08 -6.59 -8.70
CA ASN A 72 -1.92 -6.45 -9.59
C ASN A 72 -2.36 -6.49 -11.06
N GLU A 73 -3.29 -7.38 -11.43
CA GLU A 73 -3.87 -7.45 -12.78
C GLU A 73 -4.60 -6.15 -13.15
N ARG A 74 -5.36 -5.56 -12.21
CA ARG A 74 -5.99 -4.24 -12.39
C ARG A 74 -4.94 -3.14 -12.58
N PHE A 75 -3.83 -3.18 -11.84
CA PHE A 75 -2.71 -2.25 -12.01
C PHE A 75 -2.07 -2.40 -13.40
N PHE A 76 -1.75 -3.63 -13.83
CA PHE A 76 -1.15 -3.88 -15.15
C PHE A 76 -2.10 -3.52 -16.30
N SER A 77 -3.39 -3.84 -16.19
CA SER A 77 -4.39 -3.38 -17.15
C SER A 77 -4.45 -1.86 -17.23
N SER A 78 -4.33 -1.18 -16.09
CA SER A 78 -4.27 0.29 -16.05
C SER A 78 -3.00 0.84 -16.65
N LEU A 79 -1.87 0.18 -16.40
CA LEU A 79 -0.60 0.50 -17.03
C LEU A 79 -0.66 0.33 -18.55
N GLU A 80 -1.26 -0.73 -19.08
CA GLU A 80 -1.40 -0.96 -20.53
C GLU A 80 -2.29 0.08 -21.20
N ARG A 81 -3.38 0.51 -20.54
CA ARG A 81 -4.23 1.61 -21.05
C ARG A 81 -3.47 2.94 -21.09
N VAL A 82 -2.64 3.19 -20.09
CA VAL A 82 -1.86 4.42 -19.98
C VAL A 82 -0.69 4.31 -20.97
N LYS A 83 0.26 3.41 -20.77
CA LYS A 83 1.41 3.16 -21.63
C LYS A 83 1.06 2.19 -22.78
N THR A 84 0.56 2.76 -23.88
CA THR A 84 0.27 2.01 -25.10
C THR A 84 1.52 1.85 -26.00
N TYR A 85 1.45 0.91 -26.94
CA TYR A 85 2.52 0.64 -27.92
C TYR A 85 2.95 1.89 -28.71
N LEU A 86 2.03 2.80 -29.01
CA LEU A 86 2.34 4.03 -29.75
C LEU A 86 2.94 5.13 -28.86
N ARG A 87 2.83 5.02 -27.53
CA ARG A 87 3.24 6.05 -26.57
C ARG A 87 4.53 5.66 -25.85
N THR A 88 5.58 5.38 -26.62
CA THR A 88 6.88 4.91 -26.11
C THR A 88 7.75 6.01 -25.50
N THR A 89 7.52 7.28 -25.87
CA THR A 89 8.34 8.42 -25.45
C THR A 89 7.92 9.06 -24.12
N ILE A 90 7.01 8.44 -23.36
CA ILE A 90 6.58 9.00 -22.07
C ILE A 90 7.68 8.84 -21.01
N GLY A 91 8.09 9.96 -20.40
CA GLY A 91 9.03 9.95 -19.28
C GLY A 91 8.45 9.31 -18.01
N ASN A 92 9.32 8.73 -17.18
CA ASN A 92 8.94 7.97 -15.99
C ASN A 92 8.09 8.79 -15.00
N ASN A 93 8.44 10.05 -14.76
CA ASN A 93 7.70 10.92 -13.83
C ASN A 93 6.24 11.09 -14.28
N ARG A 94 6.07 11.52 -15.54
CA ARG A 94 4.73 11.68 -16.14
C ARG A 94 3.96 10.37 -16.20
N LEU A 95 4.62 9.25 -16.47
CA LEU A 95 3.98 7.94 -16.46
C LEU A 95 3.47 7.59 -15.05
N ASN A 96 4.29 7.80 -14.02
CA ASN A 96 3.93 7.53 -12.64
C ASN A 96 2.72 8.37 -12.21
N ASP A 97 2.74 9.67 -12.48
CA ASP A 97 1.63 10.58 -12.16
C ASP A 97 0.32 10.15 -12.84
N LEU A 98 0.38 9.77 -14.12
CA LEU A 98 -0.80 9.30 -14.86
C LEU A 98 -1.32 7.95 -14.37
N ILE A 99 -0.44 7.05 -13.94
CA ILE A 99 -0.85 5.75 -13.40
C ILE A 99 -1.60 5.94 -12.08
N VAL A 100 -1.13 6.81 -11.19
CA VAL A 100 -1.81 7.11 -9.93
C VAL A 100 -3.25 7.58 -10.20
N ILE A 101 -3.43 8.53 -11.12
CA ILE A 101 -4.75 9.01 -11.53
C ILE A 101 -5.60 7.89 -12.16
N ALA A 102 -4.99 7.00 -12.95
CA ALA A 102 -5.70 5.93 -13.65
C ALA A 102 -6.12 4.77 -12.74
N VAL A 103 -5.38 4.50 -11.67
CA VAL A 103 -5.68 3.48 -10.66
C VAL A 103 -6.74 4.01 -9.70
N GLU A 104 -6.53 5.22 -9.17
CA GLU A 104 -7.42 5.93 -8.25
C GLU A 104 -8.49 6.75 -8.98
N LYS A 105 -9.01 6.22 -10.09
CA LYS A 105 -9.93 6.95 -10.98
C LYS A 105 -11.20 7.44 -10.27
N GLU A 106 -11.70 6.67 -9.30
CA GLU A 106 -12.91 7.01 -8.52
C GLU A 106 -12.66 8.26 -7.67
N GLU A 107 -11.61 8.25 -6.85
CA GLU A 107 -11.18 9.41 -6.06
C GLU A 107 -10.80 10.59 -6.95
N ALA A 108 -10.04 10.35 -8.03
CA ALA A 108 -9.64 11.39 -8.96
C ALA A 108 -10.84 12.05 -9.68
N SER A 109 -11.95 11.32 -9.85
CA SER A 109 -13.18 11.86 -10.45
C SER A 109 -13.96 12.79 -9.50
N SER A 110 -13.68 12.72 -8.20
CA SER A 110 -14.27 13.62 -7.20
C SER A 110 -13.59 14.99 -7.13
N ASN A 111 -12.37 15.12 -7.69
CA ASN A 111 -11.60 16.36 -7.67
C ASN A 111 -12.13 17.38 -8.70
N ASP A 112 -12.11 18.66 -8.33
CA ASP A 112 -12.51 19.75 -9.23
C ASP A 112 -11.43 19.99 -10.30
N LEU A 113 -11.75 19.63 -11.53
CA LEU A 113 -10.87 19.86 -12.68
C LEU A 113 -10.75 21.35 -13.03
N GLN A 114 -11.67 22.22 -12.60
CA GLN A 114 -11.59 23.65 -12.88
C GLN A 114 -10.41 24.30 -12.17
N GLU A 115 -10.09 23.86 -10.96
CA GLU A 115 -8.90 24.34 -10.25
C GLU A 115 -7.61 24.00 -11.03
N ALA A 116 -7.52 22.77 -11.54
CA ALA A 116 -6.37 22.35 -12.36
C ALA A 116 -6.27 23.16 -13.67
N VAL A 117 -7.39 23.46 -14.32
CA VAL A 117 -7.44 24.29 -15.53
C VAL A 117 -7.00 25.72 -15.22
N ASN A 118 -7.50 26.32 -14.14
CA ASN A 118 -7.12 27.66 -13.72
C ASN A 118 -5.63 27.74 -13.37
N ALA A 119 -5.12 26.78 -12.58
CA ALA A 119 -3.71 26.69 -12.26
C ALA A 119 -2.86 26.59 -13.53
N PHE A 120 -3.24 25.74 -14.49
CA PHE A 120 -2.56 25.62 -15.77
C PHE A 120 -2.61 26.92 -16.60
N ALA A 121 -3.74 27.63 -16.59
CA ALA A 121 -3.90 28.90 -17.30
C ALA A 121 -2.97 30.00 -16.77
N HIS A 122 -2.69 29.99 -15.45
CA HIS A 122 -1.78 30.92 -14.79
C HIS A 122 -0.29 30.61 -15.00
N ILE A 123 0.08 29.42 -15.51
CA ILE A 123 1.48 29.09 -15.82
C ILE A 123 1.94 29.89 -17.06
N LYS A 124 2.92 30.79 -16.87
CA LYS A 124 3.48 31.66 -17.92
C LYS A 124 4.03 30.89 -19.13
N THR A 125 4.67 29.75 -18.90
CA THR A 125 5.23 28.87 -19.94
C THR A 125 4.35 27.63 -20.10
N ARG A 126 3.40 27.69 -21.03
CA ARG A 126 2.47 26.57 -21.33
C ARG A 126 3.15 25.37 -22.02
N ARG A 127 4.39 25.53 -22.48
CA ARG A 127 5.22 24.44 -22.99
C ARG A 127 6.07 23.89 -21.84
N TYR A 128 5.68 22.73 -21.34
CA TYR A 128 6.56 21.95 -20.48
C TYR A 128 7.77 21.49 -21.31
N PRO A 129 9.02 21.68 -20.85
CA PRO A 129 10.20 21.25 -21.59
C PRO A 129 10.13 19.73 -21.80
N LEU A 130 10.12 19.32 -23.06
CA LEU A 130 10.29 17.92 -23.44
C LEU A 130 11.77 17.61 -23.26
N ILE A 131 12.12 17.02 -22.12
CA ILE A 131 13.43 16.40 -21.87
C ILE A 131 13.38 15.00 -22.46
#